data_AF-A0A0M2HK59-F1
#
_entry.id   AF-A0A0M2HK59-F1
#
_cell.length_a   1.000
_cell.length_b   1.000
_cell.length_c   1.000
_cell.angle_alpha   90.00
_cell.angle_beta   90.00
_cell.angle_gamma   90.00
#
_symmetry.space_group_name_H-M   'P 1'
#
loop_
_entity.id
_entity.type
_entity.pdbx_description
1 polymer ?
#
loop_
_entity_poly.entity_id
_entity_poly.type
_entity_poly.pdbx_seq_one_letter_code
_entity_poly.pdbx_strand_id
1 'polypeptide(L)'
;MSNPAPVAHAASDDDTQITVSAGELRTIRDEMQRFLLEYRFGMQEIETKIGILRDEFQHMHDYNPIEHVSSRVKSPDSLVDKVQRKGIEADFASIRAHVTDIAGVRVTCSFVADAYRLFDLLTAQDDVRILQVKDYIAAPKPNGYKSLHAIVEVPVFLSTGRVAVPVEVQFRTVAQDFWASLEHKIYYKYDTQVPEELLDQLKDAADTAAALDERMERLHREIRGGDAAAARSGSPGRAGRSLSTDTLVLPRLNHVIEA
;
A
#
# COMPACT_ATOMS: atom_id res chain seq x y z
N MET A 1 16.37 -69.90 -9.99
CA MET A 1 16.45 -68.49 -10.43
C MET A 1 15.08 -67.89 -10.21
N SER A 2 14.88 -67.25 -9.05
CA SER A 2 13.60 -66.68 -8.63
C SER A 2 13.79 -65.18 -8.45
N ASN A 3 13.03 -64.41 -9.22
CA ASN A 3 13.03 -62.96 -9.24
C ASN A 3 12.22 -62.43 -8.05
N PRO A 4 12.71 -61.47 -7.23
CA PRO A 4 11.86 -60.79 -6.27
C PRO A 4 11.07 -59.67 -6.95
N ALA A 5 9.76 -59.62 -6.69
CA ALA A 5 8.86 -58.56 -7.13
C ALA A 5 9.17 -57.23 -6.41
N PRO A 6 8.95 -56.07 -7.06
CA PRO A 6 9.14 -54.78 -6.42
C PRO A 6 8.00 -54.50 -5.43
N VAL A 7 8.38 -54.04 -4.24
CA VAL A 7 7.46 -53.59 -3.19
C VAL A 7 6.82 -52.27 -3.65
N ALA A 8 5.51 -52.27 -3.85
CA ALA A 8 4.74 -51.06 -4.09
C ALA A 8 4.65 -50.27 -2.77
N HIS A 9 5.30 -49.11 -2.71
CA HIS A 9 5.02 -48.11 -1.68
C HIS A 9 3.65 -47.50 -1.97
N ALA A 10 2.67 -47.81 -1.12
CA ALA A 10 1.39 -47.14 -1.10
C ALA A 10 1.60 -45.69 -0.62
N ALA A 11 1.42 -44.72 -1.52
CA ALA A 11 1.20 -43.34 -1.14
C ALA A 11 -0.18 -43.27 -0.47
N SER A 12 -0.21 -42.96 0.83
CA SER A 12 -1.42 -42.58 1.54
C SER A 12 -1.72 -41.11 1.22
N ASP A 13 -2.41 -40.86 0.12
CA ASP A 13 -3.18 -39.63 -0.03
C ASP A 13 -4.35 -39.72 0.96
N ASP A 14 -4.19 -39.09 2.12
CA ASP A 14 -5.29 -38.78 3.03
C ASP A 14 -6.08 -37.63 2.41
N ASP A 15 -6.77 -37.92 1.30
CA ASP A 15 -7.75 -37.02 0.70
C ASP A 15 -9.03 -37.17 1.52
N THR A 16 -9.03 -36.57 2.71
CA THR A 16 -10.16 -36.57 3.62
C THR A 16 -11.34 -35.92 2.90
N GLN A 17 -12.28 -36.73 2.39
CA GLN A 17 -13.48 -36.22 1.73
C GLN A 17 -14.33 -35.44 2.75
N ILE A 18 -14.22 -34.12 2.73
CA ILE A 18 -15.09 -33.23 3.50
C ILE A 18 -16.43 -33.14 2.75
N THR A 19 -17.47 -33.80 3.26
CA THR A 19 -18.82 -33.71 2.73
C THR A 19 -19.52 -32.47 3.29
N VAL A 20 -19.54 -31.38 2.52
CA VAL A 20 -20.28 -30.15 2.85
C VAL A 20 -21.60 -30.12 2.08
N SER A 21 -22.72 -29.82 2.74
CA SER A 21 -24.01 -29.67 2.06
C SER A 21 -24.04 -28.43 1.16
N ALA A 22 -24.85 -28.46 0.11
CA ALA A 22 -25.03 -27.29 -0.76
C ALA A 22 -25.56 -26.05 -0.02
N GLY A 23 -26.29 -26.24 1.09
CA GLY A 23 -26.78 -25.15 1.94
C GLY A 23 -25.66 -24.49 2.76
N GLU A 24 -24.78 -25.30 3.34
CA GLU A 24 -23.60 -24.81 4.07
C GLU A 24 -22.63 -24.08 3.13
N LEU A 25 -22.38 -24.61 1.92
CA LEU A 25 -21.55 -23.94 0.92
C LEU A 25 -22.08 -22.56 0.53
N ARG A 26 -23.42 -22.42 0.38
CA ARG A 26 -24.04 -21.11 0.09
C ARG A 26 -23.86 -20.14 1.25
N THR A 27 -24.02 -20.62 2.47
CA THR A 27 -23.89 -19.80 3.68
C THR A 27 -22.46 -19.25 3.81
N ILE A 28 -21.45 -20.12 3.71
CA ILE A 28 -20.03 -19.73 3.76
C ILE A 28 -19.70 -18.71 2.67
N ARG A 29 -20.17 -18.94 1.45
CA ARG A 29 -19.99 -18.00 0.34
C ARG A 29 -20.61 -16.63 0.65
N ASP A 30 -21.83 -16.59 1.16
CA ASP A 30 -22.55 -15.35 1.43
C ASP A 30 -21.89 -14.57 2.59
N GLU A 31 -21.40 -15.27 3.62
CA GLU A 31 -20.62 -14.69 4.70
C GLU A 31 -19.29 -14.13 4.21
N MET A 32 -18.56 -14.88 3.38
CA MET A 32 -17.30 -14.43 2.79
C MET A 32 -17.51 -13.21 1.88
N GLN A 33 -18.58 -13.19 1.09
CA GLN A 33 -18.93 -12.05 0.26
C GLN A 33 -19.23 -10.82 1.13
N ARG A 34 -20.02 -10.98 2.20
CA ARG A 34 -20.31 -9.89 3.13
C ARG A 34 -19.04 -9.37 3.79
N PHE A 35 -18.18 -10.27 4.26
CA PHE A 35 -16.89 -9.94 4.86
C PHE A 35 -16.04 -9.08 3.91
N LEU A 36 -15.81 -9.53 2.66
CA LEU A 36 -15.01 -8.78 1.68
C LEU A 36 -15.66 -7.46 1.25
N LEU A 37 -16.99 -7.37 1.30
CA LEU A 37 -17.70 -6.14 0.98
C LEU A 37 -17.40 -5.02 1.98
N GLU A 38 -17.25 -5.34 3.27
CA GLU A 38 -16.84 -4.35 4.30
C GLU A 38 -15.48 -3.73 3.95
N TYR A 39 -14.51 -4.56 3.54
CA TYR A 39 -13.19 -4.09 3.10
C TYR A 39 -13.24 -3.27 1.82
N ARG A 40 -14.12 -3.64 0.88
CA ARG A 40 -14.35 -2.84 -0.33
C ARG A 40 -14.86 -1.44 0.02
N PHE A 41 -15.77 -1.32 0.98
CA PHE A 41 -16.28 -0.02 1.41
C PHE A 41 -15.21 0.78 2.16
N GLY A 42 -14.43 0.17 3.05
CA GLY A 42 -13.31 0.86 3.70
C GLY A 42 -12.28 1.36 2.70
N MET A 43 -11.98 0.57 1.66
CA MET A 43 -11.13 0.98 0.55
C MET A 43 -11.70 2.19 -0.20
N GLN A 44 -13.01 2.22 -0.47
CA GLN A 44 -13.68 3.33 -1.15
C GLN A 44 -13.63 4.63 -0.32
N GLU A 45 -13.83 4.55 1.00
CA GLU A 45 -13.68 5.70 1.90
C GLU A 45 -12.28 6.34 1.77
N ILE A 46 -11.23 5.52 1.81
CA ILE A 46 -9.84 6.00 1.63
C ILE A 46 -9.63 6.56 0.22
N GLU A 47 -10.13 5.88 -0.81
CA GLU A 47 -10.00 6.31 -2.21
C GLU A 47 -10.67 7.68 -2.42
N THR A 48 -11.85 7.91 -1.85
CA THR A 48 -12.52 9.21 -1.87
C THR A 48 -11.70 10.27 -1.13
N LYS A 49 -11.18 9.98 0.07
CA LYS A 49 -10.35 10.92 0.84
C LYS A 49 -9.10 11.35 0.06
N ILE A 50 -8.40 10.40 -0.56
CA ILE A 50 -7.24 10.70 -1.42
C ILE A 50 -7.66 11.44 -2.69
N GLY A 51 -8.78 11.07 -3.30
CA GLY A 51 -9.33 11.74 -4.48
C GLY A 51 -9.64 13.22 -4.21
N ILE A 52 -10.23 13.54 -3.06
CA ILE A 52 -10.48 14.92 -2.63
C ILE A 52 -9.16 15.68 -2.48
N LEU A 53 -8.14 15.10 -1.82
CA LEU A 53 -6.83 15.75 -1.69
C LEU A 53 -6.20 16.02 -3.07
N ARG A 54 -6.26 15.06 -3.99
CA ARG A 54 -5.77 15.23 -5.37
C ARG A 54 -6.46 16.39 -6.06
N ASP A 55 -7.78 16.41 -6.01
CA ASP A 55 -8.58 17.41 -6.71
C ASP A 55 -8.38 18.80 -6.08
N GLU A 56 -8.26 18.90 -4.75
CA GLU A 56 -7.87 20.12 -4.03
C GLU A 56 -6.51 20.64 -4.51
N PHE A 57 -5.49 19.78 -4.57
CA PHE A 57 -4.17 20.13 -5.09
C PHE A 57 -4.20 20.64 -6.53
N GLN A 58 -4.99 20.01 -7.39
CA GLN A 58 -5.12 20.41 -8.78
C GLN A 58 -5.76 21.80 -8.96
N HIS A 59 -6.70 22.19 -8.09
CA HIS A 59 -7.46 23.43 -8.26
C HIS A 59 -6.95 24.59 -7.40
N MET A 60 -6.31 24.30 -6.27
CA MET A 60 -5.91 25.30 -5.28
C MET A 60 -4.40 25.53 -5.20
N HIS A 61 -3.60 24.70 -5.88
CA HIS A 61 -2.15 24.77 -5.83
C HIS A 61 -1.54 24.69 -7.24
N ASP A 62 -0.35 25.27 -7.40
CA ASP A 62 0.41 25.22 -8.66
C ASP A 62 1.01 23.82 -8.93
N TYR A 63 0.65 22.83 -8.11
CA TYR A 63 1.27 21.51 -8.08
C TYR A 63 0.31 20.43 -7.58
N ASN A 64 0.26 19.32 -8.31
CA ASN A 64 -0.39 18.12 -7.83
C ASN A 64 0.67 17.09 -7.41
N PRO A 65 0.75 16.72 -6.12
CA PRO A 65 1.67 15.70 -5.63
C PRO A 65 1.26 14.26 -6.02
N ILE A 66 0.03 14.05 -6.49
CA ILE A 66 -0.53 12.74 -6.81
C ILE A 66 -0.56 12.55 -8.34
N GLU A 67 0.14 11.52 -8.81
CA GLU A 67 0.16 11.12 -10.22
C GLU A 67 -0.96 10.11 -10.52
N HIS A 68 -1.12 9.11 -9.66
CA HIS A 68 -2.08 8.04 -9.86
C HIS A 68 -2.50 7.38 -8.55
N VAL A 69 -3.75 6.91 -8.49
CA VAL A 69 -4.28 6.14 -7.37
C VAL A 69 -4.83 4.83 -7.92
N SER A 70 -4.49 3.72 -7.28
CA SER A 70 -5.08 2.41 -7.56
C SER A 70 -5.53 1.76 -6.28
N SER A 71 -6.61 1.00 -6.34
CA SER A 71 -7.20 0.34 -5.19
C SER A 71 -7.52 -1.11 -5.54
N ARG A 72 -7.44 -2.00 -4.54
CA ARG A 72 -7.82 -3.41 -4.71
C ARG A 72 -8.30 -4.01 -3.39
N VAL A 73 -9.18 -4.99 -3.53
CA VAL A 73 -9.50 -5.94 -2.46
C VAL A 73 -8.91 -7.29 -2.84
N LYS A 74 -8.28 -7.96 -1.87
CA LYS A 74 -7.69 -9.28 -2.05
C LYS A 74 -8.78 -10.29 -2.47
N SER A 75 -8.47 -11.16 -3.44
CA SER A 75 -9.40 -12.22 -3.82
C SER A 75 -9.56 -13.24 -2.68
N PRO A 76 -10.69 -13.97 -2.63
CA PRO A 76 -10.89 -15.08 -1.71
C PRO A 76 -9.71 -16.05 -1.67
N ASP A 77 -9.27 -16.52 -2.83
CA ASP A 77 -8.18 -17.51 -2.93
C ASP A 77 -6.89 -16.97 -2.33
N SER A 78 -6.49 -15.75 -2.73
CA SER A 78 -5.29 -15.12 -2.17
C SER A 78 -5.39 -14.88 -0.66
N LEU A 79 -6.59 -14.59 -0.14
CA LEU A 79 -6.83 -14.43 1.29
C LEU A 79 -6.63 -15.77 2.00
N VAL A 80 -7.21 -16.86 1.48
CA VAL A 80 -7.03 -18.22 2.00
C VAL A 80 -5.56 -18.61 2.00
N ASP A 81 -4.84 -18.41 0.90
CA ASP A 81 -3.39 -18.69 0.81
C ASP A 81 -2.62 -17.94 1.90
N LYS A 82 -3.01 -16.69 2.17
CA LYS A 82 -2.36 -15.85 3.18
C LYS A 82 -2.67 -16.31 4.60
N VAL A 83 -3.90 -16.74 4.87
CA VAL A 83 -4.34 -17.30 6.15
C VAL A 83 -3.58 -18.59 6.45
N GLN A 84 -3.51 -19.50 5.47
CA GLN A 84 -2.76 -20.75 5.57
C GLN A 84 -1.27 -20.50 5.79
N ARG A 85 -0.64 -19.65 4.97
CA ARG A 85 0.78 -19.32 5.09
C ARG A 85 1.15 -18.71 6.45
N LYS A 86 0.22 -17.98 7.07
CA LYS A 86 0.42 -17.38 8.40
C LYS A 86 -0.04 -18.28 9.55
N GLY A 87 -0.64 -19.43 9.27
CA GLY A 87 -1.22 -20.31 10.30
C GLY A 87 -2.33 -19.65 11.11
N ILE A 88 -3.12 -18.78 10.49
CA ILE A 88 -4.25 -18.10 11.14
C ILE A 88 -5.46 -19.03 11.12
N GLU A 89 -6.26 -19.03 12.19
CA GLU A 89 -7.52 -19.76 12.21
C GLU A 89 -8.47 -19.28 11.10
N ALA A 90 -9.15 -20.23 10.45
CA ALA A 90 -9.98 -19.96 9.27
C ALA A 90 -11.37 -19.41 9.63
N ASP A 91 -11.43 -18.49 10.59
CA ASP A 91 -12.63 -17.76 10.99
C ASP A 91 -12.48 -16.25 10.73
N PHE A 92 -13.58 -15.55 10.44
CA PHE A 92 -13.52 -14.14 10.06
C PHE A 92 -13.04 -13.21 11.17
N ALA A 93 -13.16 -13.57 12.44
CA ALA A 93 -12.69 -12.74 13.54
C ALA A 93 -11.15 -12.79 13.62
N SER A 94 -10.57 -13.99 13.55
CA SER A 94 -9.12 -14.20 13.49
C SER A 94 -8.51 -13.57 12.25
N ILE A 95 -9.16 -13.72 11.09
CA ILE A 95 -8.70 -13.10 9.85
C ILE A 95 -8.67 -11.57 9.99
N ARG A 96 -9.72 -10.95 10.53
CA ARG A 96 -9.78 -9.50 10.75
C ARG A 96 -8.69 -9.00 11.69
N ALA A 97 -8.37 -9.76 12.73
CA ALA A 97 -7.34 -9.39 13.70
C ALA A 97 -5.91 -9.47 13.13
N HIS A 98 -5.64 -10.38 12.17
CA HIS A 98 -4.27 -10.70 11.74
C HIS A 98 -3.94 -10.36 10.27
N VAL A 99 -4.95 -10.09 9.45
CA VAL A 99 -4.81 -9.76 8.03
C VAL A 99 -5.29 -8.33 7.78
N THR A 100 -4.34 -7.41 7.79
CA THR A 100 -4.59 -5.96 7.73
C THR A 100 -4.61 -5.38 6.31
N ASP A 101 -4.18 -6.14 5.31
CA ASP A 101 -4.05 -5.73 3.90
C ASP A 101 -5.08 -6.42 2.98
N ILE A 102 -6.28 -6.69 3.50
CA ILE A 102 -7.40 -7.22 2.71
C ILE A 102 -7.87 -6.13 1.73
N ALA A 103 -7.99 -4.90 2.20
CA ALA A 103 -8.15 -3.69 1.40
C ALA A 103 -6.80 -2.99 1.26
N GLY A 104 -6.44 -2.64 0.02
CA GLY A 104 -5.20 -1.93 -0.28
C GLY A 104 -5.43 -0.76 -1.22
N VAL A 105 -4.88 0.40 -0.88
CA VAL A 105 -4.82 1.59 -1.74
C VAL A 105 -3.36 1.92 -1.99
N ARG A 106 -3.02 2.21 -3.24
CA ARG A 106 -1.68 2.68 -3.63
C ARG A 106 -1.79 4.08 -4.20
N VAL A 107 -1.00 4.97 -3.63
CA VAL A 107 -0.88 6.36 -4.04
C VAL A 107 0.51 6.57 -4.64
N THR A 108 0.55 6.77 -5.95
CA THR A 108 1.78 7.09 -6.67
C THR A 108 1.93 8.61 -6.71
N CYS A 109 3.03 9.09 -6.14
CA CYS A 109 3.37 10.49 -5.94
C CYS A 109 4.53 10.87 -6.87
N SER A 110 4.72 12.16 -7.14
CA SER A 110 5.82 12.59 -7.99
C SER A 110 7.17 12.49 -7.28
N PHE A 111 7.24 12.83 -5.98
CA PHE A 111 8.47 12.79 -5.18
C PHE A 111 8.30 12.12 -3.82
N VAL A 112 9.43 11.80 -3.18
CA VAL A 112 9.45 11.20 -1.84
C VAL A 112 8.85 12.15 -0.80
N ALA A 113 9.15 13.45 -0.87
CA ALA A 113 8.55 14.45 0.02
C ALA A 113 7.02 14.48 -0.08
N ASP A 114 6.47 14.25 -1.28
CA ASP A 114 5.02 14.21 -1.50
C ASP A 114 4.37 12.97 -0.89
N ALA A 115 5.07 11.83 -0.91
CA ALA A 115 4.61 10.62 -0.23
C ALA A 115 4.41 10.85 1.27
N TYR A 116 5.37 11.50 1.94
CA TYR A 116 5.24 11.86 3.36
C TYR A 116 4.16 12.90 3.59
N ARG A 117 4.08 13.93 2.74
CA ARG A 117 3.05 14.96 2.84
C ARG A 117 1.63 14.39 2.75
N LEU A 118 1.39 13.49 1.81
CA LEU A 118 0.08 12.86 1.63
C LEU A 118 -0.25 11.89 2.77
N PHE A 119 0.74 11.17 3.29
CA PHE A 119 0.60 10.39 4.51
C PHE A 119 0.14 11.27 5.68
N ASP A 120 0.80 12.41 5.91
CA ASP A 120 0.45 13.32 6.99
C ASP A 120 -0.95 13.92 6.80
N LEU A 121 -1.31 14.32 5.58
CA LEU A 121 -2.64 14.87 5.28
C LEU A 121 -3.77 13.85 5.46
N LEU A 122 -3.57 12.61 4.99
CA LEU A 122 -4.56 11.55 5.16
C LEU A 122 -4.74 11.22 6.65
N THR A 123 -3.64 11.07 7.39
CA THR A 123 -3.67 10.67 8.80
C THR A 123 -3.95 11.82 9.77
N ALA A 124 -4.03 13.07 9.27
CA ALA A 124 -4.51 14.22 10.01
C ALA A 124 -6.04 14.26 10.13
N GLN A 125 -6.76 13.54 9.27
CA GLN A 125 -8.23 13.46 9.32
C GLN A 125 -8.69 12.80 10.62
N ASP A 126 -9.77 13.30 11.19
CA ASP A 126 -10.29 12.93 12.50
C ASP A 126 -10.87 11.51 12.57
N ASP A 127 -11.30 10.97 11.44
CA ASP A 127 -11.87 9.64 11.29
C ASP A 127 -10.89 8.58 10.73
N VAL A 128 -9.61 8.94 10.56
CA VAL A 128 -8.55 8.03 10.11
C VAL A 128 -7.62 7.71 11.27
N ARG A 129 -7.69 6.47 11.79
CA ARG A 129 -6.80 6.01 12.86
C ARG A 129 -5.61 5.23 12.31
N ILE A 130 -4.40 5.62 12.67
CA ILE A 130 -3.20 4.83 12.32
C ILE A 130 -3.12 3.59 13.21
N LEU A 131 -2.99 2.42 12.60
CA LEU A 131 -2.75 1.15 13.31
C LEU A 131 -1.26 0.75 13.26
N GLN A 132 -0.60 0.95 12.12
CA GLN A 132 0.81 0.63 11.95
C GLN A 132 1.43 1.44 10.81
N VAL A 133 2.71 1.80 10.93
CA VAL A 133 3.49 2.42 9.86
C VAL A 133 4.74 1.58 9.59
N LYS A 134 5.07 1.34 8.33
CA LYS A 134 6.31 0.70 7.90
C LYS A 134 6.97 1.57 6.85
N ASP A 135 8.04 2.23 7.24
CA ASP A 135 8.78 3.14 6.38
C ASP A 135 9.94 2.43 5.68
N TYR A 136 9.65 1.82 4.54
CA TYR A 136 10.68 1.23 3.69
C TYR A 136 11.37 2.24 2.78
N ILE A 137 10.99 3.52 2.83
CA ILE A 137 11.77 4.58 2.16
C ILE A 137 13.00 4.88 3.01
N ALA A 138 12.81 5.11 4.31
CA ALA A 138 13.88 5.32 5.27
C ALA A 138 14.69 4.05 5.56
N ALA A 139 14.02 2.89 5.68
CA ALA A 139 14.65 1.60 5.92
C ALA A 139 14.28 0.56 4.82
N PRO A 140 14.91 0.64 3.63
CA PRO A 140 14.61 -0.26 2.51
C PRO A 140 14.84 -1.73 2.86
N LYS A 141 14.07 -2.61 2.22
CA LYS A 141 14.31 -4.06 2.35
C LYS A 141 15.62 -4.48 1.67
N PRO A 142 16.19 -5.64 2.02
CA PRO A 142 17.44 -6.12 1.42
C PRO A 142 17.45 -6.23 -0.10
N ASN A 143 16.28 -6.49 -0.71
CA ASN A 143 16.08 -6.57 -2.15
C ASN A 143 15.99 -5.20 -2.85
N GLY A 144 16.11 -4.08 -2.12
CA GLY A 144 15.98 -2.72 -2.68
C GLY A 144 14.56 -2.14 -2.67
N TYR A 145 13.57 -2.89 -2.17
CA TYR A 145 12.19 -2.43 -2.11
C TYR A 145 12.03 -1.20 -1.20
N LYS A 146 11.40 -0.14 -1.75
CA LYS A 146 11.06 1.12 -1.07
C LYS A 146 9.59 1.48 -1.26
N SER A 147 8.94 1.88 -0.16
CA SER A 147 7.56 2.39 -0.11
C SER A 147 7.23 2.78 1.34
N LEU A 148 6.37 3.76 1.54
CA LEU A 148 5.81 4.07 2.86
C LEU A 148 4.46 3.36 3.01
N HIS A 149 4.35 2.42 3.95
CA HIS A 149 3.09 1.70 4.21
C HIS A 149 2.44 2.22 5.48
N ALA A 150 1.18 2.63 5.38
CA ALA A 150 0.34 3.01 6.49
C ALA A 150 -0.85 2.08 6.56
N ILE A 151 -0.96 1.30 7.63
CA ILE A 151 -2.16 0.55 7.94
C ILE A 151 -3.04 1.47 8.76
N VAL A 152 -4.17 1.89 8.19
CA VAL A 152 -5.12 2.81 8.82
C VAL A 152 -6.45 2.10 9.02
N GLU A 153 -7.24 2.59 9.96
CA GLU A 153 -8.60 2.14 10.21
C GLU A 153 -9.56 3.29 9.93
N VAL A 154 -10.61 3.00 9.16
CA VAL A 154 -11.69 3.94 8.84
C VAL A 154 -13.07 3.38 9.20
N PRO A 155 -14.01 4.23 9.61
CA PRO A 155 -15.38 3.80 9.87
C PRO A 155 -16.15 3.60 8.56
N VAL A 156 -16.79 2.44 8.43
CA VAL A 156 -17.77 2.16 7.38
C VAL A 156 -19.16 2.06 8.01
N PHE A 157 -20.11 2.82 7.46
CA PHE A 157 -21.48 2.85 7.97
C PHE A 157 -22.40 1.98 7.11
N LEU A 158 -22.79 0.83 7.64
CA LEU A 158 -23.69 -0.11 7.00
C LEU A 158 -25.09 -0.02 7.60
N SER A 159 -26.08 -0.62 6.92
CA SER A 159 -27.44 -0.78 7.48
C SER A 159 -27.49 -1.55 8.80
N THR A 160 -26.44 -2.32 9.09
CA THR A 160 -26.31 -3.12 10.33
C THR A 160 -25.48 -2.44 11.41
N GLY A 161 -24.96 -1.24 11.14
CA GLY A 161 -24.18 -0.46 12.09
C GLY A 161 -22.82 -0.03 11.53
N ARG A 162 -22.04 0.60 12.41
CA ARG A 162 -20.67 1.05 12.12
C ARG A 162 -19.70 -0.11 12.26
N VAL A 163 -18.87 -0.33 11.25
CA VAL A 163 -17.76 -1.29 11.28
C VAL A 163 -16.46 -0.52 11.07
N ALA A 164 -15.46 -0.80 11.90
CA ALA A 164 -14.13 -0.24 11.70
C ALA A 164 -13.32 -1.18 10.81
N VAL A 165 -12.76 -0.64 9.71
CA VAL A 165 -12.17 -1.44 8.64
C VAL A 165 -10.70 -1.04 8.46
N PRO A 166 -9.75 -1.97 8.61
CA PRO A 166 -8.36 -1.70 8.31
C PRO A 166 -8.12 -1.69 6.79
N VAL A 167 -7.35 -0.70 6.35
CA VAL A 167 -6.95 -0.50 4.95
C VAL A 167 -5.44 -0.22 4.94
N GLU A 168 -4.70 -0.95 4.11
CA GLU A 168 -3.29 -0.66 3.87
C GLU A 168 -3.16 0.38 2.76
N VAL A 169 -2.58 1.54 3.08
CA VAL A 169 -2.26 2.60 2.13
C VAL A 169 -0.76 2.62 1.87
N GLN A 170 -0.37 2.47 0.61
CA GLN A 170 1.02 2.45 0.17
C GLN A 170 1.32 3.72 -0.61
N PHE A 171 2.20 4.57 -0.08
CA PHE A 171 2.70 5.75 -0.77
C PHE A 171 4.03 5.40 -1.44
N ARG A 172 4.14 5.76 -2.72
CA ARG A 172 5.31 5.47 -3.57
C ARG A 172 5.58 6.61 -4.53
N THR A 173 6.83 6.76 -4.96
CA THR A 173 7.13 7.52 -6.18
C THR A 173 6.81 6.72 -7.44
N VAL A 174 6.79 7.39 -8.60
CA VAL A 174 6.67 6.71 -9.90
C VAL A 174 7.76 5.65 -10.08
N ALA A 175 9.01 5.95 -9.74
CA ALA A 175 10.11 5.01 -9.92
C ALA A 175 10.01 3.81 -8.96
N GLN A 176 9.62 4.05 -7.70
CA GLN A 176 9.37 2.98 -6.72
C GLN A 176 8.23 2.05 -7.16
N ASP A 177 7.13 2.62 -7.69
CA ASP A 177 6.00 1.81 -8.15
C ASP A 177 6.34 0.99 -9.38
N PHE A 178 7.08 1.56 -10.34
CA PHE A 178 7.58 0.86 -11.51
C PHE A 178 8.47 -0.33 -11.11
N TRP A 179 9.48 -0.08 -10.27
CA TRP A 179 10.41 -1.10 -9.82
C TRP A 179 9.69 -2.24 -9.08
N ALA A 180 8.86 -1.91 -8.10
CA ALA A 180 8.14 -2.90 -7.31
C ALA A 180 7.13 -3.71 -8.13
N SER A 181 6.53 -3.10 -9.15
CA SER A 181 5.63 -3.81 -10.06
C SER A 181 6.37 -4.80 -10.96
N LEU A 182 7.60 -4.49 -11.37
CA LEU A 182 8.45 -5.40 -12.13
C LEU A 182 8.95 -6.55 -11.25
N GLU A 183 9.49 -6.23 -10.07
CA GLU A 183 9.97 -7.23 -9.10
C GLU A 183 8.87 -8.25 -8.78
N HIS A 184 7.66 -7.78 -8.46
CA HIS A 184 6.54 -8.67 -8.13
C HIS A 184 6.15 -9.59 -9.30
N LYS A 185 6.18 -9.09 -10.55
CA LYS A 185 5.90 -9.91 -11.74
C LYS A 185 6.95 -10.99 -11.96
N ILE A 186 8.22 -10.68 -11.71
CA ILE A 186 9.33 -11.64 -11.81
C ILE A 186 9.15 -12.71 -10.73
N TYR A 187 9.03 -12.33 -9.46
CA TYR A 187 8.86 -13.28 -8.36
C TYR A 187 7.68 -14.23 -8.57
N TYR A 188 6.54 -13.72 -9.03
CA TYR A 188 5.35 -14.53 -9.28
C TYR A 188 5.54 -15.50 -10.46
N LYS A 189 6.20 -15.08 -11.54
CA LYS A 189 6.40 -15.93 -12.73
C LYS A 189 7.38 -17.07 -12.49
N TYR A 190 8.38 -16.87 -11.62
CA TYR A 190 9.44 -17.83 -11.36
C TYR A 190 9.22 -18.67 -10.10
N ASP A 191 8.01 -18.68 -9.53
CA ASP A 191 7.66 -19.42 -8.32
C ASP A 191 8.70 -19.28 -7.20
N THR A 192 9.16 -18.04 -6.99
CA THR A 192 10.18 -17.70 -5.97
C THR A 192 11.60 -18.25 -6.24
N GLN A 193 11.84 -18.94 -7.36
CA GLN A 193 13.15 -19.46 -7.78
C GLN A 193 13.86 -18.49 -8.72
N VAL A 194 14.11 -17.27 -8.25
CA VAL A 194 14.82 -16.25 -9.03
C VAL A 194 16.33 -16.42 -8.82
N PRO A 195 17.15 -16.55 -9.89
CA PRO A 195 18.61 -16.56 -9.79
C PRO A 195 19.16 -15.36 -9.03
N GLU A 196 20.18 -15.57 -8.19
CA GLU A 196 20.79 -14.53 -7.34
C GLU A 196 21.31 -13.34 -8.18
N GLU A 197 21.92 -13.60 -9.33
CA GLU A 197 22.41 -12.57 -10.25
C GLU A 197 21.28 -11.63 -10.73
N LEU A 198 20.07 -12.15 -10.95
CA LEU A 198 18.92 -11.33 -11.33
C LEU A 198 18.40 -10.49 -10.14
N LEU A 199 18.50 -11.01 -8.92
CA LEU A 199 18.15 -10.26 -7.71
C LEU A 199 19.11 -9.09 -7.49
N ASP A 200 20.40 -9.30 -7.73
CA ASP A 200 21.41 -8.25 -7.64
C ASP A 200 21.18 -7.17 -8.71
N GLN A 201 20.89 -7.55 -9.95
CA GLN A 201 20.54 -6.60 -11.01
C GLN A 201 19.26 -5.82 -10.71
N LEU A 202 18.25 -6.47 -10.13
CA LEU A 202 17.04 -5.78 -9.70
C LEU A 202 17.35 -4.77 -8.60
N LYS A 203 18.17 -5.13 -7.61
CA LYS A 203 18.58 -4.22 -6.55
C LYS A 203 19.34 -3.00 -7.09
N ASP A 204 20.30 -3.21 -7.99
CA ASP A 204 21.05 -2.13 -8.64
C ASP A 204 20.12 -1.17 -9.41
N ALA A 205 19.12 -1.71 -10.10
CA ALA A 205 18.09 -0.91 -10.75
C ALA A 205 17.25 -0.10 -9.74
N ALA A 206 16.97 -0.65 -8.55
CA ALA A 206 16.26 0.04 -7.47
C ALA A 206 17.07 1.24 -6.94
N ASP A 207 18.36 1.05 -6.74
CA ASP A 207 19.27 2.07 -6.23
C ASP A 207 19.46 3.19 -7.27
N THR A 208 19.59 2.83 -8.55
CA THR A 208 19.64 3.79 -9.65
C THR A 208 18.35 4.60 -9.77
N ALA A 209 17.19 3.95 -9.66
CA ALA A 209 15.89 4.61 -9.67
C ALA A 209 15.75 5.61 -8.50
N ALA A 210 16.21 5.24 -7.30
CA ALA A 210 16.20 6.14 -6.16
C ALA A 210 17.12 7.36 -6.35
N ALA A 211 18.33 7.17 -6.89
CA ALA A 211 19.24 8.27 -7.18
C ALA A 211 18.66 9.24 -8.23
N LEU A 212 17.92 8.71 -9.21
CA LEU A 212 17.19 9.51 -10.19
C LEU A 212 16.07 10.33 -9.52
N ASP A 213 15.22 9.70 -8.70
CA ASP A 213 14.15 10.39 -7.97
C ASP A 213 14.72 11.56 -7.13
N GLU A 214 15.79 11.33 -6.37
CA GLU A 214 16.42 12.38 -5.58
C GLU A 214 16.97 13.53 -6.43
N ARG A 215 17.56 13.21 -7.58
CA ARG A 215 18.07 14.23 -8.51
C ARG A 215 16.93 15.05 -9.11
N MET A 216 15.85 14.39 -9.51
CA MET A 216 14.68 15.07 -10.08
C MET A 216 13.97 15.94 -9.04
N GLU A 217 13.89 15.49 -7.78
CA GLU A 217 13.33 16.29 -6.69
C GLU A 217 14.17 17.55 -6.43
N ARG A 218 15.51 17.42 -6.41
CA ARG A 218 16.41 18.59 -6.28
C ARG A 218 16.19 19.60 -7.40
N LEU A 219 16.16 19.13 -8.65
CA LEU A 219 15.92 20.00 -9.81
C LEU A 219 14.56 20.70 -9.73
N HIS A 220 13.51 19.97 -9.32
CA HIS A 220 12.18 20.53 -9.14
C HIS A 220 12.17 21.65 -8.09
N ARG A 221 12.86 21.45 -6.96
CA ARG A 221 13.01 22.45 -5.91
C ARG A 221 13.78 23.68 -6.38
N GLU A 222 14.85 23.50 -7.16
CA GLU A 222 15.64 24.60 -7.71
C GLU A 222 14.84 25.46 -8.69
N ILE A 223 14.08 24.83 -9.59
CA ILE A 223 13.23 25.55 -10.56
C ILE A 223 12.17 26.38 -9.82
N ARG A 224 11.44 25.77 -8.87
CA ARG A 224 10.41 26.49 -8.10
C ARG A 224 10.97 27.54 -7.14
N GLY A 225 12.12 27.25 -6.53
CA GLY A 225 12.83 28.22 -5.66
C GLY A 225 13.39 29.40 -6.46
N GLY A 226 13.82 29.15 -7.70
CA GLY A 226 14.26 30.17 -8.66
C GLY A 226 13.12 31.09 -9.10
N ASP A 227 11.92 30.54 -9.35
CA ASP A 227 10.72 31.32 -9.68
C ASP A 227 10.28 32.22 -8.52
N ALA A 228 10.38 31.75 -7.27
CA ALA A 228 10.11 32.56 -6.08
C ALA A 228 11.14 33.68 -5.86
N ALA A 229 12.39 33.48 -6.28
CA ALA A 229 13.43 34.52 -6.25
C ALA A 229 13.25 35.55 -7.37
N ALA A 230 12.90 35.12 -8.58
CA ALA A 230 12.60 35.99 -9.71
C ALA A 230 11.35 36.85 -9.46
N ALA A 231 10.28 36.28 -8.87
CA ALA A 231 9.06 37.00 -8.50
C ALA A 231 9.28 38.09 -7.42
N ARG A 232 10.31 37.96 -6.57
CA ARG A 232 10.68 38.97 -5.56
C ARG A 232 11.53 40.12 -6.12
N SER A 233 12.08 39.97 -7.33
CA SER A 233 12.88 41.01 -8.00
C SER A 233 12.09 41.91 -8.97
N GLY A 234 10.79 41.67 -9.16
CA GLY A 234 9.94 42.41 -10.09
C GLY A 234 8.78 43.16 -9.43
N SER A 235 8.95 44.47 -9.21
CA SER A 235 7.95 45.52 -8.90
C SER A 235 7.68 45.86 -7.42
N PRO A 236 7.84 47.14 -7.01
CA PRO A 236 7.31 47.67 -5.76
C PRO A 236 5.86 48.16 -5.96
N GLY A 237 4.91 47.62 -5.19
CA GLY A 237 3.63 48.29 -4.96
C GLY A 237 2.36 47.43 -5.03
N ARG A 238 2.03 46.77 -3.90
CA ARG A 238 0.71 46.86 -3.22
C ARG A 238 0.70 45.85 -2.08
N ALA A 239 0.42 46.34 -0.87
CA ALA A 239 0.23 45.52 0.31
C ALA A 239 -1.05 44.68 0.16
N GLY A 240 -0.89 43.41 -0.20
CA GLY A 240 -1.85 42.35 0.01
C GLY A 240 -1.22 41.32 0.93
N ARG A 241 -1.84 41.07 2.09
CA ARG A 241 -1.40 40.05 3.07
C ARG A 241 -1.26 38.70 2.37
N SER A 242 -0.03 38.29 2.09
CA SER A 242 0.34 36.92 1.80
C SER A 242 0.35 36.17 3.14
N LEU A 243 -0.50 35.14 3.25
CA LEU A 243 -0.34 34.11 4.26
C LEU A 243 0.90 33.32 3.88
N SER A 244 1.92 33.39 4.73
CA SER A 244 3.15 32.62 4.66
C SER A 244 2.82 31.12 4.73
N THR A 245 3.15 30.38 3.68
CA THR A 245 3.08 28.91 3.62
C THR A 245 4.35 28.20 4.15
N ASP A 246 5.17 28.91 4.93
CA ASP A 246 6.40 28.36 5.52
C ASP A 246 6.22 28.12 7.03
N THR A 247 5.29 27.25 7.45
CA THR A 247 5.36 26.62 8.77
C THR A 247 4.49 25.37 8.87
N LEU A 248 5.09 24.27 9.38
CA LEU A 248 4.49 23.01 9.84
C LEU A 248 4.00 22.06 8.73
N VAL A 249 4.28 20.75 8.75
CA VAL A 249 4.17 19.78 9.85
C VAL A 249 5.18 18.64 9.62
N LEU A 250 6.11 18.40 10.54
CA LEU A 250 6.99 17.22 10.57
C LEU A 250 7.04 16.42 11.92
N PRO A 251 6.00 16.30 12.78
CA PRO A 251 6.16 15.52 14.02
C PRO A 251 5.47 14.14 14.07
N ARG A 252 4.58 13.76 13.15
CA ARG A 252 3.71 12.57 13.39
C ARG A 252 4.38 11.22 13.14
N LEU A 253 5.26 11.12 12.13
CA LEU A 253 5.93 9.86 11.80
C LEU A 253 6.75 9.31 12.98
N ASN A 254 7.45 10.19 13.71
CA ASN A 254 8.34 9.80 14.81
C ASN A 254 7.62 9.22 16.03
N HIS A 255 6.35 9.57 16.29
CA HIS A 255 5.62 9.06 17.46
C HIS A 255 5.00 7.67 17.24
N VAL A 256 4.93 7.20 15.99
CA VAL A 256 4.27 5.93 15.65
C VAL A 256 5.27 4.79 15.41
N ILE A 257 6.52 5.10 15.06
CA ILE A 257 7.55 4.09 14.77
C ILE A 257 8.13 3.47 16.06
N GLU A 258 7.96 4.08 17.23
CA GLU A 258 8.51 3.61 18.52
C GLU A 258 7.57 2.72 19.36
N ALA A 259 6.43 2.28 18.84
CA ALA A 259 5.43 1.45 19.55
C ALA A 259 5.34 0.00 19.04
#